data_AF-Q85T94-F1
#
_entry.id   AF-Q85T94-F1
#
_cell.length_a   1.000
_cell.length_b   1.000
_cell.length_c   1.000
_cell.angle_alpha   90.00
_cell.angle_beta   90.00
_cell.angle_gamma   90.00
#
_symmetry.space_group_name_H-M   'P 1'
#
loop_
_entity.id
_entity.type
_entity.pdbx_description
1 polymer ?
#
loop_
_entity_poly.entity_id
_entity_poly.type
_entity_poly.pdbx_seq_one_letter_code
_entity_poly.pdbx_strand_id
1 'polypeptide(L)'
;LFFVSFFWAFFHSSLSPAIELGASWPPMGIIAFNPFQIPLLNTAILLASGVTVTWAHHSLMENNHSQTTQGLFFPELLGIYFTILQAYEYIEAPFTIADSVYGSTFFMATGFHGVHVLIGTTFLLI
;
A
#
# COMPACT_ATOMS: atom_id res chain seq x y z
N LEU A 1 -0.13 13.58 -10.43
CA LEU A 1 0.45 13.08 -11.70
C LEU A 1 1.43 11.92 -11.49
N PHE A 2 2.28 11.92 -10.46
CA PHE A 2 3.25 10.85 -10.19
C PHE A 2 2.63 9.43 -10.20
N PHE A 3 1.74 9.09 -9.26
CA PHE A 3 1.10 7.76 -9.23
C PHE A 3 0.26 7.43 -10.47
N VAL A 4 -0.33 8.44 -11.12
CA VAL A 4 -1.12 8.24 -12.35
C VAL A 4 -0.25 7.60 -13.44
N SER A 5 1.04 7.91 -13.50
CA SER A 5 1.96 7.27 -14.46
C SER A 5 2.13 5.76 -14.21
N PHE A 6 2.21 5.33 -12.95
CA PHE A 6 2.28 3.90 -12.60
C PHE A 6 0.98 3.17 -12.91
N PHE A 7 -0.17 3.79 -12.58
CA PHE A 7 -1.47 3.23 -12.96
C PHE A 7 -1.64 3.14 -14.47
N TRP A 8 -1.19 4.15 -15.21
CA TRP A 8 -1.22 4.12 -16.66
C TRP A 8 -0.37 2.98 -17.22
N ALA A 9 0.86 2.79 -16.73
CA ALA A 9 1.72 1.67 -17.13
C ALA A 9 1.06 0.29 -16.85
N PHE A 10 0.44 0.14 -15.67
CA PHE A 10 -0.31 -1.06 -15.31
C PHE A 10 -1.50 -1.31 -16.24
N PHE A 11 -2.35 -0.29 -16.47
CA PHE A 11 -3.53 -0.45 -17.32
C PHE A 11 -3.17 -0.66 -18.79
N HIS A 12 -2.14 0.01 -19.29
CA HIS A 12 -1.64 -0.21 -20.65
C HIS A 12 -1.23 -1.67 -20.86
N SER A 13 -0.52 -2.26 -19.89
CA SER A 13 0.00 -3.62 -19.96
C SER A 13 -1.06 -4.70 -19.71
N SER A 14 -2.04 -4.42 -18.82
CA SER A 14 -3.05 -5.38 -18.40
C SER A 14 -4.29 -5.43 -19.30
N LEU A 15 -4.69 -4.31 -19.90
CA LEU A 15 -5.89 -4.23 -20.75
C LEU A 15 -5.65 -4.74 -22.17
N SER A 16 -4.40 -4.75 -22.64
CA SER A 16 -4.01 -5.32 -23.92
C SER A 16 -2.69 -6.11 -23.79
N PRO A 17 -2.69 -7.27 -23.11
CA PRO A 17 -1.48 -8.04 -22.85
C PRO A 17 -0.79 -8.46 -24.14
N ALA A 18 0.53 -8.27 -24.20
CA ALA A 18 1.35 -8.66 -25.34
C ALA A 18 1.31 -10.19 -25.55
N ILE A 19 1.54 -10.63 -26.79
CA ILE A 19 1.47 -12.07 -27.15
C ILE A 19 2.56 -12.85 -26.43
N GLU A 20 3.71 -12.23 -26.20
CA GLU A 20 4.85 -12.77 -25.47
C GLU A 20 4.52 -13.07 -24.00
N LEU A 21 3.46 -12.47 -23.45
CA LEU A 21 2.95 -12.73 -22.10
C LEU A 21 1.89 -13.84 -22.05
N GLY A 22 1.54 -14.42 -23.20
CA GLY A 22 0.45 -15.39 -23.36
C GLY A 22 -0.90 -14.78 -23.72
N ALA A 23 -0.95 -13.47 -24.09
CA ALA A 23 -2.18 -12.72 -24.36
C ALA A 23 -3.21 -12.77 -23.21
N SER A 24 -2.74 -12.96 -21.96
CA SER A 24 -3.55 -13.01 -20.75
C SER A 24 -2.96 -12.13 -19.64
N TRP A 25 -3.81 -11.75 -18.70
CA TRP A 25 -3.40 -11.06 -17.48
C TRP A 25 -4.01 -11.75 -16.24
N PRO A 26 -3.21 -12.15 -15.24
CA PRO A 26 -1.76 -12.08 -15.17
C PRO A 26 -1.04 -12.86 -16.29
N PRO A 27 0.23 -12.52 -16.61
CA PRO A 27 1.04 -13.27 -17.57
C PRO A 27 1.17 -14.74 -17.18
N MET A 28 1.32 -15.62 -18.18
CA MET A 28 1.50 -17.05 -17.95
C MET A 28 2.69 -17.33 -17.01
N GLY A 29 2.49 -18.14 -15.98
CA GLY A 29 3.51 -18.49 -14.99
C GLY A 29 3.56 -17.58 -13.75
N ILE A 30 2.87 -16.43 -13.76
CA ILE A 30 2.75 -15.58 -12.58
C ILE A 30 1.60 -16.05 -11.69
N ILE A 31 1.90 -16.30 -10.42
CA ILE A 31 0.90 -16.58 -9.38
C ILE A 31 0.65 -15.28 -8.61
N ALA A 32 -0.47 -14.62 -8.88
CA ALA A 32 -0.85 -13.39 -8.20
C ALA A 32 -1.27 -13.64 -6.74
N PHE A 33 -1.08 -12.63 -5.87
CA PHE A 33 -1.58 -12.67 -4.50
C PHE A 33 -3.11 -12.77 -4.45
N ASN A 34 -3.61 -13.46 -3.42
CA ASN A 34 -5.03 -13.44 -3.10
C ASN A 34 -5.38 -12.10 -2.41
N PRO A 35 -6.26 -11.26 -3.01
CA PRO A 35 -6.59 -9.95 -2.45
C PRO A 35 -7.31 -10.03 -1.10
N PHE A 36 -7.91 -11.16 -0.74
CA PHE A 36 -8.65 -11.34 0.52
C PHE A 36 -7.76 -11.75 1.72
N GLN A 37 -6.45 -11.79 1.54
CA GLN A 37 -5.49 -12.11 2.60
C GLN A 37 -4.84 -10.82 3.15
N ILE A 38 -3.51 -10.76 3.17
CA ILE A 38 -2.72 -9.61 3.66
C ILE A 38 -3.13 -8.30 2.95
N PRO A 39 -3.40 -8.26 1.62
CA PRO A 39 -3.83 -7.01 0.97
C PRO A 39 -5.11 -6.41 1.57
N LEU A 40 -6.10 -7.25 1.91
CA LEU A 40 -7.33 -6.80 2.55
C LEU A 40 -7.08 -6.29 3.97
N LEU A 41 -6.22 -6.99 4.74
CA LEU A 41 -5.82 -6.56 6.07
C LEU A 41 -5.13 -5.20 6.03
N ASN A 42 -4.18 -5.01 5.10
CA ASN A 42 -3.48 -3.74 4.90
C ASN A 42 -4.45 -2.60 4.54
N THR A 43 -5.48 -2.88 3.73
CA THR A 43 -6.53 -1.91 3.44
C THR A 43 -7.31 -1.53 4.69
N ALA A 44 -7.71 -2.51 5.51
CA ALA A 44 -8.43 -2.26 6.76
C ALA A 44 -7.59 -1.44 7.76
N ILE A 45 -6.29 -1.72 7.85
CA ILE A 45 -5.34 -0.97 8.69
C ILE A 45 -5.28 0.51 8.29
N LEU A 46 -5.13 0.81 7.00
CA LEU A 46 -5.06 2.19 6.51
C LEU A 46 -6.40 2.94 6.66
N LEU A 47 -7.54 2.25 6.52
CA LEU A 47 -8.84 2.86 6.80
C LEU A 47 -9.01 3.16 8.29
N ALA A 48 -8.60 2.24 9.17
CA ALA A 48 -8.64 2.45 10.61
C ALA A 48 -7.70 3.58 11.09
N SER A 49 -6.52 3.72 10.47
CA SER A 49 -5.62 4.85 10.76
C SER A 49 -6.25 6.19 10.33
N GLY A 50 -6.98 6.22 9.21
CA GLY A 50 -7.75 7.39 8.77
C GLY A 50 -8.84 7.82 9.78
N VAL A 51 -9.53 6.85 10.39
CA VAL A 51 -10.54 7.13 11.44
C VAL A 51 -9.88 7.70 12.69
N THR A 52 -8.79 7.09 13.15
CA THR A 52 -8.12 7.49 14.40
C THR A 52 -7.41 8.84 14.28
N VAL A 53 -6.80 9.17 13.13
CA VAL A 53 -6.25 10.52 12.90
C VAL A 53 -7.35 11.59 12.82
N THR A 54 -8.52 11.24 12.28
CA THR A 54 -9.68 12.15 12.25
C THR A 54 -10.19 12.41 13.67
N TRP A 55 -10.25 11.39 14.51
CA TRP A 55 -10.55 11.54 15.94
C TRP A 55 -9.53 12.47 16.63
N ALA A 56 -8.24 12.27 16.40
CA ALA A 56 -7.20 13.14 16.95
C ALA A 56 -7.38 14.60 16.54
N HIS A 57 -7.70 14.84 15.27
CA HIS A 57 -7.98 16.16 14.72
C HIS A 57 -9.19 16.83 15.38
N HIS A 58 -10.31 16.11 15.53
CA HIS A 58 -11.49 16.64 16.23
C HIS A 58 -11.22 16.94 17.70
N SER A 59 -10.51 16.05 18.41
CA SER A 59 -10.11 16.28 19.80
C SER A 59 -9.19 17.51 19.93
N LEU A 60 -8.33 17.76 18.95
CA LEU A 60 -7.46 18.94 18.95
C LEU A 60 -8.28 20.23 18.80
N MET A 61 -9.26 20.25 17.89
CA MET A 61 -10.17 21.39 17.71
C MET A 61 -11.00 21.70 18.98
N GLU A 62 -11.29 20.66 19.79
CA GLU A 62 -11.98 20.78 21.07
C GLU A 62 -11.04 21.12 22.25
N ASN A 63 -9.75 21.34 21.99
CA ASN A 63 -8.69 21.54 23.00
C ASN A 63 -8.53 20.36 23.98
N ASN A 64 -8.95 19.16 23.59
CA ASN A 64 -8.80 17.94 24.39
C ASN A 64 -7.47 17.24 24.09
N HIS A 65 -6.40 17.75 24.68
CA HIS A 65 -5.03 17.28 24.41
C HIS A 65 -4.81 15.79 24.74
N SER A 66 -5.43 15.24 25.78
CA SER A 66 -5.24 13.83 26.15
C SER A 66 -5.80 12.91 25.06
N GLN A 67 -6.98 13.22 24.53
CA GLN A 67 -7.58 12.49 23.41
C GLN A 67 -6.84 12.73 22.10
N THR A 68 -6.30 13.93 21.85
CA THR A 68 -5.43 14.18 20.69
C THR A 68 -4.20 13.27 20.70
N THR A 69 -3.46 13.22 21.81
CA THR A 69 -2.26 12.39 21.91
C THR A 69 -2.61 10.91 21.79
N GLN A 70 -3.70 10.46 22.42
CA GLN A 70 -4.17 9.08 22.29
C GLN A 70 -4.60 8.74 20.85
N GLY A 71 -5.27 9.68 20.18
CA GLY A 71 -5.72 9.53 18.80
C GLY A 71 -4.57 9.47 17.80
N LEU A 72 -3.49 10.23 18.01
CA LEU A 72 -2.28 10.21 17.16
C LEU A 72 -1.42 8.95 17.34
N PHE A 73 -1.44 8.35 18.53
CA PHE A 73 -0.67 7.14 18.82
C PHE A 73 -1.09 5.93 17.95
N PHE A 74 -2.39 5.78 17.67
CA PHE A 74 -2.88 4.62 16.91
C PHE A 74 -2.47 4.63 15.42
N PRO A 75 -2.61 5.74 14.66
CA PRO A 75 -2.12 5.83 13.29
C PRO A 75 -0.63 5.50 13.14
N GLU A 76 0.21 5.92 14.08
CA GLU A 76 1.65 5.61 14.06
C GLU A 76 1.90 4.10 14.17
N LEU A 77 1.27 3.44 15.15
CA LEU A 77 1.35 1.99 15.32
C LEU A 77 0.82 1.24 14.09
N LEU A 78 -0.32 1.66 13.56
CA LEU A 78 -0.95 1.05 12.39
C LEU A 78 -0.09 1.24 11.12
N GLY A 79 0.57 2.38 10.96
CA GLY A 79 1.50 2.63 9.85
C GLY A 79 2.76 1.76 9.91
N ILE A 80 3.33 1.56 11.11
CA ILE A 80 4.43 0.62 11.32
C ILE A 80 3.96 -0.81 11.02
N TYR A 81 2.78 -1.20 11.50
CA TYR A 81 2.23 -2.53 11.27
C TYR A 81 1.97 -2.81 9.79
N PHE A 82 1.38 -1.86 9.05
CA PHE A 82 1.25 -1.90 7.59
C PHE A 82 2.62 -2.14 6.93
N THR A 83 3.64 -1.38 7.34
CA THR A 83 4.99 -1.48 6.74
C THR A 83 5.59 -2.89 6.94
N ILE A 84 5.44 -3.47 8.13
CA ILE A 84 5.92 -4.82 8.43
C ILE A 84 5.19 -5.86 7.56
N LEU A 85 3.86 -5.75 7.45
CA LEU A 85 3.07 -6.65 6.61
C LEU A 85 3.41 -6.52 5.13
N GLN A 86 3.62 -5.29 4.63
CA GLN A 86 4.01 -5.06 3.24
C GLN A 86 5.41 -5.63 2.95
N ALA A 87 6.35 -5.52 3.90
CA ALA A 87 7.67 -6.14 3.78
C ALA A 87 7.57 -7.68 3.79
N TYR A 88 6.71 -8.25 4.65
CA TYR A 88 6.45 -9.69 4.68
C TYR A 88 5.85 -10.18 3.35
N GLU A 89 4.88 -9.45 2.79
CA GLU A 89 4.30 -9.75 1.48
C GLU A 89 5.37 -9.76 0.37
N TYR A 90 6.35 -8.85 0.41
CA TYR A 90 7.44 -8.83 -0.57
C TYR A 90 8.41 -10.00 -0.41
N ILE A 91 8.67 -10.46 0.81
CA ILE A 91 9.56 -11.60 1.07
C ILE A 91 8.91 -12.90 0.58
N GLU A 92 7.59 -13.04 0.79
CA GLU A 92 6.83 -14.24 0.42
C GLU A 92 6.29 -14.22 -1.03
N ALA A 93 6.59 -13.18 -1.81
CA ALA A 93 6.10 -13.05 -3.17
C ALA A 93 6.63 -14.17 -4.08
N PRO A 94 5.76 -14.88 -4.83
CA PRO A 94 6.20 -15.92 -5.76
C PRO A 94 6.74 -15.33 -7.08
N PHE A 95 6.87 -14.01 -7.17
CA PHE A 95 7.41 -13.26 -8.30
C PHE A 95 8.23 -12.07 -7.78
N THR A 96 9.15 -11.60 -8.60
CA THR A 96 10.10 -10.51 -8.31
C THR A 96 9.88 -9.34 -9.26
N ILE A 97 10.59 -8.23 -9.04
CA ILE A 97 10.54 -7.06 -9.94
C ILE A 97 10.99 -7.38 -11.38
N ALA A 98 11.82 -8.42 -11.55
CA ALA A 98 12.33 -8.85 -12.85
C ALA A 98 11.34 -9.78 -13.61
N ASP A 99 10.28 -10.25 -12.94
CA ASP A 99 9.34 -11.19 -13.52
C ASP A 99 8.25 -10.47 -14.32
N SER A 100 8.59 -10.20 -15.59
CA SER A 100 7.74 -9.56 -16.59
C SER A 100 7.29 -8.14 -16.23
N VAL A 101 6.47 -7.55 -17.08
CA VAL A 101 5.82 -6.26 -16.82
C VAL A 101 4.87 -6.32 -15.61
N TYR A 102 4.37 -7.51 -15.24
CA TYR A 102 3.55 -7.68 -14.03
C TYR A 102 4.36 -7.36 -12.77
N GLY A 103 5.51 -8.01 -12.56
CA GLY A 103 6.36 -7.78 -11.40
C GLY A 103 6.87 -6.33 -11.37
N SER A 104 7.32 -5.81 -12.51
CA SER A 104 7.78 -4.42 -12.61
C SER A 104 6.69 -3.41 -12.23
N THR A 105 5.47 -3.53 -12.78
CA THR A 105 4.39 -2.58 -12.45
C THR A 105 3.87 -2.75 -11.03
N PHE A 106 3.81 -3.98 -10.51
CA PHE A 106 3.43 -4.25 -9.13
C PHE A 106 4.41 -3.59 -8.15
N PHE A 107 5.68 -4.00 -8.14
CA PHE A 107 6.67 -3.55 -7.15
C PHE A 107 6.97 -2.05 -7.26
N MET A 108 6.91 -1.45 -8.45
CA MET A 108 7.08 0.00 -8.59
C MET A 108 5.92 0.77 -7.97
N ALA A 109 4.67 0.38 -8.26
CA ALA A 109 3.51 1.08 -7.73
C ALA A 109 3.38 0.91 -6.21
N THR A 110 3.46 -0.32 -5.72
CA THR A 110 3.34 -0.64 -4.29
C THR A 110 4.57 -0.20 -3.51
N GLY A 111 5.78 -0.28 -4.09
CA GLY A 111 7.02 0.16 -3.46
C GLY A 111 7.04 1.66 -3.22
N PHE A 112 6.67 2.47 -4.23
CA PHE A 112 6.54 3.91 -4.03
C PHE A 112 5.44 4.25 -3.04
N HIS A 113 4.30 3.55 -3.06
CA HIS A 113 3.28 3.72 -2.05
C HIS A 113 3.83 3.44 -0.63
N GLY A 114 4.55 2.34 -0.44
CA GLY A 114 5.19 1.99 0.84
C GLY A 114 6.16 3.06 1.34
N VAL A 115 6.96 3.66 0.45
CA VAL A 115 7.82 4.80 0.80
C VAL A 115 6.99 6.01 1.25
N HIS A 116 5.86 6.31 0.59
CA HIS A 116 4.97 7.39 1.01
C HIS A 116 4.33 7.12 2.38
N VAL A 117 3.99 5.87 2.68
CA VAL A 117 3.48 5.47 4.01
C VAL A 117 4.55 5.69 5.07
N LEU A 118 5.80 5.28 4.82
CA LEU A 118 6.92 5.51 5.74
C LEU A 118 7.12 7.01 6.03
N ILE A 119 7.13 7.85 4.99
CA ILE A 119 7.23 9.31 5.15
C ILE A 119 6.05 9.84 5.98
N GLY A 120 4.82 9.40 5.67
CA GLY A 120 3.63 9.78 6.42
C GLY A 120 3.70 9.39 7.90
N THR A 121 4.14 8.16 8.21
CA THR A 121 4.34 7.70 9.59
C THR A 121 5.41 8.52 10.31
N THR A 122 6.52 8.85 9.65
CA THR A 122 7.54 9.74 10.25
C THR A 122 7.03 11.16 10.49
N PHE A 123 6.15 11.67 9.62
CA PHE A 123 5.55 12.98 9.78
C PHE A 123 4.55 13.04 10.93
N LEU A 124 3.83 11.94 11.22
CA LEU A 124 2.93 11.87 12.37
C LEU A 124 3.69 11.81 13.70
N LEU A 125 4.89 11.21 13.69
CA LEU A 125 5.71 10.98 14.88
C LEU A 125 6.47 12.22 15.38
N ILE A 126 6.70 13.22 14.51
CA ILE A 126 7.51 14.43 14.79
C ILE A 126 6.61 15.65 14.88
#